data_AF-A0A316GHK2-F1
#
_entry.id   AF-A0A316GHK2-F1
#
_cell.length_a   1.000
_cell.length_b   1.000
_cell.length_c   1.000
_cell.angle_alpha   90.00
_cell.angle_beta   90.00
_cell.angle_gamma   90.00
#
_symmetry.space_group_name_H-M   'P 1'
#
loop_
_entity.id
_entity.type
_entity.pdbx_description
1 polymer ?
#
loop_
_entity_poly.entity_id
_entity_poly.type
_entity_poly.pdbx_seq_one_letter_code
_entity_poly.pdbx_strand_id
1 'polypeptide(L)' 'MTKIQEKIKTAFDQLEEAMKAQQHLDEGKIDEVLALTAQCSKFWRVLDDEHRDFLNAVRFAIEAKMQWK' A
#
# COMPACT_ATOMS: atom_id res chain seq x y z
N MET A 1 10.34 -18.34 7.19
CA MET A 1 10.03 -17.20 6.30
C MET A 1 11.33 -16.58 5.85
N THR A 2 11.43 -16.14 4.59
CA THR A 2 12.64 -15.42 4.14
C THR A 2 12.59 -13.99 4.66
N LYS A 3 13.76 -13.39 4.96
CA LYS A 3 13.86 -11.98 5.40
C LYS A 3 13.19 -10.98 4.44
N ILE A 4 12.99 -11.38 3.18
CA ILE A 4 12.33 -10.57 2.15
C ILE A 4 10.81 -10.60 2.32
N GLN A 5 10.22 -11.78 2.54
CA GLN A 5 8.78 -11.92 2.79
C GLN A 5 8.35 -11.17 4.05
N GLU A 6 9.15 -11.21 5.11
CA GLU A 6 8.87 -10.45 6.33
C GLU A 6 8.85 -8.93 6.05
N LYS A 7 9.81 -8.41 5.29
CA LYS A 7 9.84 -7.00 4.90
C LYS A 7 8.66 -6.59 4.03
N ILE A 8 8.26 -7.45 3.09
CA ILE A 8 7.08 -7.22 2.26
C ILE A 8 5.86 -7.13 3.14
N LYS A 9 5.66 -8.10 4.04
CA LYS A 9 4.53 -8.12 4.95
C LYS A 9 4.46 -6.85 5.80
N THR A 10 5.58 -6.45 6.42
CA THR A 10 5.64 -5.20 7.19
C THR A 10 5.27 -3.98 6.37
N ALA A 11 5.75 -3.87 5.12
CA ALA A 11 5.42 -2.73 4.26
C ALA A 11 3.93 -2.71 3.88
N PHE A 12 3.32 -3.87 3.65
CA PHE A 12 1.88 -3.99 3.38
C PHE A 12 1.02 -3.68 4.62
N ASP A 13 1.40 -4.18 5.80
CA ASP A 13 0.76 -3.82 7.07
C ASP A 13 0.77 -2.29 7.26
N GLN A 14 1.93 -1.64 7.08
CA GLN A 14 2.04 -0.18 7.19
C GLN A 14 1.18 0.55 6.16
N LEU A 15 1.12 0.05 4.92
CA LEU A 15 0.27 0.64 3.87
C LEU A 15 -1.21 0.48 4.20
N GLU A 16 -1.62 -0.67 4.73
CA GLU A 16 -2.99 -0.92 5.15
C GLU A 16 -3.40 -0.03 6.32
N GLU A 17 -2.55 0.11 7.33
CA GLU A 17 -2.78 1.05 8.44
C GLU A 17 -2.92 2.49 7.94
N ALA A 18 -2.07 2.90 7.00
CA ALA A 18 -2.13 4.25 6.44
C ALA A 18 -3.40 4.51 5.64
N MET A 19 -3.87 3.52 4.86
CA MET A 19 -5.13 3.60 4.13
C MET A 19 -6.34 3.61 5.08
N LYS A 20 -6.33 2.78 6.13
CA LYS A 20 -7.35 2.77 7.20
C LYS A 20 -7.41 4.11 7.95
N ALA A 21 -6.27 4.74 8.18
CA ALA A 21 -6.18 6.08 8.75
C ALA A 21 -6.53 7.19 7.74
N GLN A 22 -6.90 6.84 6.50
CA GLN A 22 -7.19 7.74 5.40
C GLN A 22 -6.07 8.73 5.08
N GLN A 23 -4.81 8.34 5.31
CA GLN A 23 -3.65 9.20 5.07
C GLN A 23 -3.50 9.60 3.60
N HIS A 24 -4.06 8.81 2.67
CA HIS A 24 -4.06 9.10 1.23
C HIS A 24 -4.97 10.27 0.83
N LEU A 25 -5.89 10.69 1.71
CA LEU A 25 -6.74 11.86 1.50
C LEU A 25 -6.17 13.13 2.12
N ASP A 26 -5.14 12.98 2.96
CA ASP A 26 -4.48 14.08 3.63
C ASP A 26 -3.27 14.53 2.79
N GLU A 27 -3.29 15.77 2.33
CA GLU A 27 -2.27 16.31 1.41
C GLU A 27 -0.86 16.33 2.03
N GLY A 28 -0.74 16.32 3.36
CA GLY A 28 0.55 16.24 4.05
C GLY A 28 1.07 14.82 4.27
N LYS A 29 0.24 13.79 4.04
CA LYS A 29 0.58 12.37 4.29
C LYS A 29 0.48 11.50 3.05
N ILE A 30 -0.08 12.01 1.96
CA ILE A 30 -0.19 11.29 0.68
C ILE A 30 1.17 10.84 0.15
N ASP A 31 2.23 11.64 0.33
CA ASP A 31 3.60 11.28 -0.04
C ASP A 31 4.09 10.01 0.67
N GLU A 32 3.75 9.82 1.95
CA GLU A 32 4.09 8.61 2.69
C GLU A 32 3.38 7.38 2.12
N VAL A 33 2.08 7.52 1.81
CA VAL A 33 1.29 6.45 1.19
C VAL A 33 1.82 6.08 -0.19
N LEU A 34 2.18 7.08 -1.01
CA LEU A 34 2.79 6.87 -2.31
C LEU A 34 4.16 6.18 -2.21
N ALA A 35 4.98 6.57 -1.23
CA ALA A 35 6.27 5.94 -0.97
C ALA A 35 6.11 4.46 -0.56
N LEU A 36 5.18 4.15 0.34
CA LEU A 36 4.84 2.78 0.76
C LEU A 36 4.31 1.96 -0.41
N THR A 37 3.38 2.51 -1.20
CA THR A 37 2.84 1.88 -2.41
C THR A 37 3.94 1.56 -3.41
N ALA A 38 4.87 2.49 -3.64
CA ALA A 38 6.02 2.29 -4.51
C ALA A 38 6.99 1.24 -3.96
N GLN A 39 7.21 1.19 -2.64
CA GLN A 39 8.02 0.18 -1.98
C GLN A 39 7.44 -1.22 -2.16
N CYS A 40 6.14 -1.39 -1.91
CA CYS A 40 5.42 -2.65 -2.12
C CYS A 40 5.44 -3.08 -3.60
N SER A 41 5.29 -2.12 -4.53
CA SER A 41 5.34 -2.38 -5.97
C SER A 41 6.69 -2.93 -6.47
N LYS A 42 7.80 -2.67 -5.77
CA LYS A 42 9.12 -3.26 -6.13
C LYS A 42 9.12 -4.78 -6.07
N PHE A 43 8.26 -5.36 -5.25
CA PHE A 43 8.16 -6.79 -5.04
C PHE A 43 7.10 -7.45 -5.92
N TRP A 44 6.52 -6.74 -6.90
CA TRP A 44 5.39 -7.19 -7.73
C TRP A 44 5.49 -8.65 -8.21
N ARG A 45 6.67 -9.06 -8.69
CA ARG A 45 6.90 -10.41 -9.23
C ARG A 45 6.77 -11.54 -8.19
N VAL A 46 6.99 -11.23 -6.91
CA VAL A 46 6.93 -12.20 -5.80
C VAL A 46 5.68 -12.04 -4.95
N LEU A 47 4.84 -11.04 -5.24
CA LEU A 47 3.54 -10.87 -4.60
C LEU A 47 2.54 -11.89 -5.12
N ASP A 48 1.73 -12.43 -4.21
CA ASP A 48 0.52 -13.18 -4.51
C ASP A 48 -0.58 -12.29 -5.10
N ASP A 49 -1.62 -12.91 -5.63
CA ASP A 49 -2.73 -12.22 -6.31
C ASP A 49 -3.45 -11.22 -5.38
N GLU A 50 -3.71 -11.62 -4.12
CA GLU A 50 -4.35 -10.76 -3.10
C GLU A 50 -3.55 -9.47 -2.84
N HIS A 51 -2.23 -9.57 -2.73
CA HIS A 51 -1.36 -8.41 -2.51
C HIS A 51 -1.33 -7.47 -3.72
N ARG A 52 -1.42 -8.03 -4.93
CA ARG A 52 -1.50 -7.23 -6.18
C ARG A 52 -2.84 -6.53 -6.29
N ASP A 53 -3.93 -7.23 -5.97
CA ASP A 53 -5.28 -6.66 -5.95
C ASP A 53 -5.37 -5.51 -4.94
N PHE A 54 -4.84 -5.71 -3.73
CA PHE A 54 -4.75 -4.65 -2.72
C PHE A 54 -3.99 -3.42 -3.24
N LEU A 55 -2.83 -3.59 -3.88
CA LEU A 55 -2.09 -2.45 -4.45
C LEU A 55 -2.87 -1.71 -5.54
N ASN A 56 -3.61 -2.43 -6.38
CA ASN A 56 -4.47 -1.82 -7.39
C ASN A 56 -5.63 -1.06 -6.73
N ALA A 57 -6.27 -1.62 -5.70
CA ALA A 57 -7.32 -0.97 -4.94
C ALA A 57 -6.82 0.32 -4.24
N VAL A 58 -5.62 0.27 -3.64
CA VAL A 58 -4.98 1.44 -3.04
C VAL A 58 -4.74 2.54 -4.07
N ARG A 59 -4.17 2.19 -5.24
CA ARG A 59 -3.99 3.14 -6.34
C ARG A 59 -5.30 3.77 -6.78
N PHE A 60 -6.32 2.95 -6.98
CA PHE A 60 -7.65 3.41 -7.34
C PHE A 60 -8.23 4.36 -6.29
N ALA A 61 -8.10 4.04 -5.00
CA ALA A 61 -8.56 4.89 -3.92
C ALA A 61 -7.83 6.24 -3.85
N ILE A 62 -6.52 6.26 -4.12
CA ILE A 62 -5.71 7.49 -4.22
C ILE A 62 -6.18 8.34 -5.41
N GLU A 63 -6.29 7.74 -6.60
CA GLU A 63 -6.68 8.43 -7.83
C GLU A 63 -8.11 8.97 -7.78
N ALA A 64 -9.04 8.17 -7.26
CA ALA A 64 -10.44 8.54 -7.08
C ALA A 64 -10.67 9.44 -5.85
N LYS A 65 -9.63 9.71 -5.04
CA LYS A 65 -9.74 10.37 -3.72
C LYS A 65 -10.86 9.79 -2.87
N MET A 66 -10.97 8.46 -2.88
CA MET A 66 -12.04 7.72 -2.21
C MET A 66 -11.63 7.37 -0.78
N GLN A 67 -12.55 7.52 0.17
CA GLN A 67 -12.32 7.05 1.54
C GLN A 67 -12.19 5.53 1.58
N TRP A 68 -11.21 5.04 2.33
CA TRP A 68 -11.02 3.61 2.58
C TRP A 68 -11.99 3.18 3.69
N LYS A 69 -12.99 2.36 3.36
CA LYS A 69 -14.03 1.88 4.28
C LYS A 69 -14.39 0.44 4.01
#